data_AF-E2BP15-F1
#
_entry.id   AF-E2BP15-F1
#
_cell.length_a   1.000
_cell.length_b   1.000
_cell.length_c   1.000
_cell.angle_alpha   90.00
_cell.angle_beta   90.00
_cell.angle_gamma   90.00
#
_symmetry.space_group_name_H-M   'P 1'
#
loop_
_entity.id
_entity.type
_entity.pdbx_description
1 polymer ?
#
loop_
_entity_poly.entity_id
_entity_poly.type
_entity_poly.pdbx_seq_one_letter_code
_entity_poly.pdbx_strand_id
1 'polypeptide(L)'
;NNIKNMEEIITLDDTICIPDDDKYYVVGSDNGESVRLICPICFELLSSKLKPTTTRCGHIFCAQCLETHFCTSKKCPTCQSTITLKSCTRLFL
;
A
#
# COMPACT_ATOMS: atom_id res chain seq x y z
N ASN A 1 -12.27 -42.18 -5.03
CA ASN A 1 -12.56 -40.82 -4.52
C ASN A 1 -11.45 -40.39 -3.58
N ASN A 2 -10.45 -39.70 -4.10
CA ASN A 2 -9.26 -39.30 -3.34
C ASN A 2 -9.16 -37.79 -3.41
N ILE A 3 -9.72 -37.14 -2.40
CA ILE A 3 -9.69 -35.69 -2.22
C ILE A 3 -8.25 -35.37 -1.80
N LYS A 4 -7.42 -34.98 -2.77
CA LYS A 4 -6.08 -34.47 -2.48
C LYS A 4 -6.25 -33.11 -1.83
N ASN A 5 -5.97 -33.06 -0.53
CA ASN A 5 -5.71 -31.85 0.23
C ASN A 5 -4.75 -30.97 -0.57
N MET A 6 -5.26 -29.84 -1.07
CA MET A 6 -4.44 -28.75 -1.57
C MET A 6 -4.11 -27.93 -0.32
N GLU A 7 -2.89 -28.08 0.16
CA GLU A 7 -2.36 -27.25 1.25
C GLU A 7 -2.40 -25.80 0.78
N GLU A 8 -3.31 -25.03 1.36
CA GLU A 8 -3.44 -23.59 1.10
C GLU A 8 -2.19 -22.91 1.66
N ILE A 9 -1.34 -22.40 0.76
CA ILE A 9 -0.18 -21.60 1.14
C ILE A 9 -0.72 -20.26 1.60
N ILE A 10 -0.90 -20.08 2.91
CA ILE A 10 -1.26 -18.80 3.51
C ILE A 10 -0.06 -17.87 3.31
N THR A 11 -0.18 -16.90 2.41
CA THR A 11 0.83 -15.85 2.26
C THR A 11 0.68 -14.88 3.43
N LEU A 12 1.79 -14.37 3.97
CA LEU A 12 1.74 -13.39 5.07
C LEU A 12 0.96 -12.10 4.72
N ASP A 13 0.66 -11.88 3.44
CA ASP A 13 -0.13 -10.77 2.93
C ASP A 13 -1.65 -11.03 2.97
N ASP A 14 -2.07 -12.26 3.28
CA ASP A 14 -3.47 -12.68 3.47
C ASP A 14 -3.98 -12.24 4.85
N THR A 15 -3.79 -10.95 5.16
CA THR A 15 -4.60 -10.30 6.20
C THR A 15 -6.04 -10.51 5.79
N ILE A 16 -6.78 -11.30 6.57
CA ILE A 16 -8.20 -11.63 6.40
C ILE A 16 -8.93 -10.44 5.78
N CYS A 17 -9.37 -10.59 4.53
CA CYS A 17 -10.27 -9.63 3.88
C CYS A 17 -11.59 -9.68 4.65
N ILE A 18 -11.67 -8.98 5.78
CA ILE A 18 -12.94 -8.77 6.48
C ILE A 18 -13.80 -7.97 5.50
N PRO A 19 -15.00 -8.47 5.12
CA PRO A 19 -15.80 -7.92 4.03
C PRO A 19 -16.47 -6.55 4.31
N ASP A 20 -15.89 -5.73 5.18
CA ASP A 20 -16.32 -4.36 5.49
C ASP A 20 -15.18 -3.37 5.09
N ASP A 21 -15.07 -3.15 3.78
CA ASP A 21 -13.97 -2.55 2.98
C ASP A 21 -13.76 -1.03 3.14
N ASP A 22 -14.01 -0.40 4.30
CA ASP A 22 -14.02 1.09 4.41
C ASP A 22 -13.39 1.68 5.69
N LYS A 23 -12.35 1.07 6.26
CA LYS A 23 -11.53 1.78 7.27
C LYS A 23 -10.49 2.66 6.58
N TYR A 24 -10.88 3.92 6.34
CA TYR A 24 -9.95 5.00 6.03
C TYR A 24 -9.09 5.33 7.26
N TYR A 25 -7.86 5.75 7.03
CA TYR A 25 -6.94 6.02 8.12
C TYR A 25 -7.19 7.40 8.74
N VAL A 26 -7.27 7.44 10.06
CA VAL A 26 -7.47 8.64 10.89
C VAL A 26 -6.16 8.98 11.58
N VAL A 27 -5.38 9.90 11.02
CA VAL A 27 -4.35 10.59 11.81
C VAL A 27 -5.08 11.71 12.54
N GLY A 28 -5.22 11.60 13.85
CA GLY A 28 -5.90 12.62 14.65
C GLY A 28 -5.19 13.96 14.51
N SER A 29 -5.81 14.91 13.79
CA SER A 29 -5.52 16.31 14.01
C SER A 29 -6.22 16.73 15.31
N ASP A 30 -5.67 17.71 15.98
CA ASP A 30 -6.23 18.54 17.06
C ASP A 30 -7.72 18.93 16.90
N ASN A 31 -8.32 18.77 15.72
CA ASN A 31 -9.71 19.09 15.40
C ASN A 31 -10.61 17.87 15.09
N GLY A 32 -10.14 16.62 15.24
CA GLY A 32 -10.98 15.42 15.09
C GLY A 32 -11.40 15.06 13.66
N GLU A 33 -10.82 15.67 12.63
CA GLU A 33 -11.10 15.37 11.23
C GLU A 33 -10.10 14.33 10.66
N SER A 34 -10.60 13.39 9.87
CA SER A 34 -9.79 12.32 9.29
C SER A 34 -8.98 12.79 8.08
N VAL A 35 -7.66 12.68 8.14
CA VAL A 35 -6.80 12.94 6.96
C VAL A 35 -6.87 11.78 5.99
N ARG A 36 -7.54 11.98 4.86
CA ARG A 36 -7.59 11.01 3.76
C ARG A 36 -6.29 11.05 2.96
N LEU A 37 -5.57 9.93 2.92
CA LEU A 37 -4.37 9.79 2.09
C LEU A 37 -4.78 9.28 0.69
N ILE A 38 -4.32 9.95 -0.35
CA ILE A 38 -4.65 9.62 -1.74
C ILE A 38 -3.36 9.28 -2.49
N CYS A 39 -3.38 8.24 -3.33
CA CYS A 39 -2.27 7.92 -4.20
C CYS A 39 -2.13 9.01 -5.28
N PRO A 40 -0.98 9.70 -5.42
CA PRO A 40 -0.84 10.76 -6.41
C PRO A 40 -0.71 10.27 -7.86
N ILE A 41 -0.72 8.95 -8.10
CA ILE A 41 -0.62 8.35 -9.44
C ILE A 41 -1.99 7.91 -9.95
N CYS A 42 -2.73 7.13 -9.16
CA CYS A 42 -4.06 6.63 -9.54
C CYS A 42 -5.21 7.43 -8.95
N PHE A 43 -4.95 8.38 -8.05
CA PHE A 43 -5.95 9.20 -7.36
C PHE A 43 -6.94 8.43 -6.48
N GLU A 44 -6.67 7.16 -6.20
CA GLU A 44 -7.46 6.34 -5.29
C GLU A 44 -7.10 6.59 -3.82
N LEU A 45 -8.10 6.45 -2.94
CA LEU A 45 -7.92 6.54 -1.50
C LEU A 45 -7.08 5.37 -0.99
N LEU A 46 -5.96 5.67 -0.33
CA LEU A 46 -5.06 4.67 0.23
C LEU A 46 -5.74 3.95 1.41
N SER A 47 -6.20 2.72 1.14
CA SER A 47 -6.77 1.79 2.12
C SER A 47 -5.84 0.59 2.33
N SER A 48 -6.13 -0.28 3.32
CA SER A 48 -5.34 -1.49 3.59
C SER A 48 -5.21 -2.41 2.36
N LYS A 49 -6.25 -2.44 1.53
CA LYS A 49 -6.34 -3.18 0.27
C LYS A 49 -5.36 -2.68 -0.79
N LEU A 50 -5.14 -1.36 -0.87
CA LEU A 50 -4.20 -0.78 -1.82
C LEU A 50 -2.73 -0.86 -1.37
N LYS A 51 -2.47 -1.45 -0.19
CA LYS A 51 -1.13 -1.64 0.38
C LYS A 51 -0.30 -0.35 0.30
N PRO A 52 -0.69 0.71 1.04
CA PRO A 52 -0.02 2.00 1.00
C PRO A 52 1.45 1.80 1.34
N THR A 53 2.34 2.36 0.55
CA THR A 53 3.77 2.11 0.63
C THR A 53 4.51 3.44 0.60
N THR A 54 5.34 3.67 1.61
CA THR A 54 6.22 4.84 1.67
C THR A 54 7.61 4.50 1.13
N THR A 55 8.20 5.47 0.44
CA THR A 55 9.60 5.43 0.02
C THR A 55 10.51 5.98 1.12
N ARG A 56 11.84 5.77 1.04
CA ARG A 56 12.79 6.35 2.01
C ARG A 56 12.79 7.88 2.06
N CYS A 57 12.34 8.52 0.98
CA CYS A 57 12.19 9.98 0.94
C CYS A 57 10.85 10.47 1.52
N GLY A 58 9.99 9.57 2.03
CA GLY A 58 8.76 9.90 2.74
C GLY A 58 7.50 9.99 1.87
N HIS A 59 7.61 9.98 0.54
CA HIS A 59 6.44 10.00 -0.34
C HIS A 59 5.73 8.64 -0.37
N ILE A 60 4.39 8.69 -0.35
CA ILE A 60 3.50 7.54 -0.20
C ILE A 60 2.70 7.32 -1.49
N PHE A 61 2.56 6.05 -1.89
CA PHE A 61 1.82 5.59 -3.07
C PHE A 61 1.11 4.27 -2.75
N CYS A 62 0.18 3.80 -3.60
CA CYS A 62 -0.24 2.39 -3.53
C CYS A 62 0.86 1.48 -4.08
N ALA A 63 0.94 0.23 -3.60
CA ALA A 63 1.99 -0.71 -3.99
C ALA A 63 2.05 -0.91 -5.51
N GLN A 64 0.90 -1.15 -6.13
CA GLN A 64 0.81 -1.39 -7.58
C GLN A 64 1.37 -0.24 -8.41
N CYS A 65 1.01 1.02 -8.09
CA CYS A 65 1.51 2.17 -8.85
C CYS A 65 3.01 2.38 -8.65
N LEU A 66 3.52 2.18 -7.43
CA LEU A 66 4.95 2.33 -7.15
C LEU A 66 5.77 1.25 -7.87
N GLU A 67 5.34 -0.01 -7.83
CA GLU A 67 5.99 -1.13 -8.52
C GLU A 67 5.98 -0.94 -10.04
N THR A 68 4.83 -0.54 -10.60
CA THR A 68 4.70 -0.26 -12.04
C THR A 68 5.63 0.86 -12.48
N HIS A 69 5.69 1.97 -11.72
CA HIS A 69 6.63 3.05 -12.00
C HIS A 69 8.09 2.59 -11.87
N PHE A 70 8.39 1.75 -10.88
CA PHE A 70 9.74 1.24 -10.65
C PHE A 70 10.29 0.42 -11.81
N CYS A 71 9.42 -0.22 -12.61
CA CYS A 71 9.82 -0.95 -13.81
C CYS A 71 10.44 -0.03 -14.88
N THR A 72 10.02 1.24 -14.96
CA THR A 72 10.51 2.21 -15.95
C THR A 72 11.54 3.19 -15.37
N SER A 73 11.44 3.55 -14.08
CA SER A 73 12.32 4.52 -13.43
C SER A 73 12.65 4.13 -12.00
N LYS A 74 13.93 4.19 -11.62
CA LYS A 74 14.40 3.95 -10.25
C LYS A 74 14.37 5.22 -9.39
N LYS A 75 13.47 6.17 -9.72
CA LYS A 75 13.33 7.46 -9.04
C LYS A 75 11.95 7.60 -8.42
N CYS A 76 11.84 8.37 -7.35
CA CYS A 76 10.57 8.72 -6.74
C CYS A 76 9.73 9.55 -7.72
N PRO A 77 8.44 9.21 -7.95
CA PRO A 77 7.55 9.97 -8.81
C PRO A 77 7.37 11.44 -8.40
N THR A 78 7.55 11.75 -7.12
CA THR A 78 7.31 13.10 -6.57
C THR A 78 8.58 13.95 -6.52
N CYS A 79 9.66 13.46 -5.91
CA CYS A 79 10.87 14.25 -5.68
C CYS A 79 12.11 13.75 -6.43
N GLN A 80 11.97 12.73 -7.27
CA GLN A 80 13.05 12.18 -8.11
C GLN A 80 14.28 11.63 -7.34
N SER A 81 14.17 11.47 -6.02
CA SER A 81 15.17 10.77 -5.22
C SER A 81 15.28 9.31 -5.68
N THR A 82 16.47 8.73 -5.65
CA THR A 82 16.66 7.31 -6.00
C THR A 82 15.88 6.43 -5.02
N ILE A 83 15.14 5.46 -5.56
CA ILE A 83 14.36 4.50 -4.77
C ILE A 83 14.87 3.09 -5.00
N THR A 84 14.68 2.21 -4.02
CA THR A 84 14.81 0.76 -4.17
C THR A 84 13.60 0.10 -3.51
N LEU A 85 12.95 -0.86 -4.17
CA LEU A 85 11.74 -1.50 -3.62
C LEU A 85 11.98 -2.14 -2.25
N LYS A 86 13.17 -2.73 -2.04
CA LYS A 86 13.58 -3.30 -0.75
C LYS A 86 13.63 -2.28 0.39
N SER A 87 13.82 -1.00 0.06
CA SER A 87 13.87 0.08 1.05
C SER A 87 12.52 0.75 1.29
N CYS A 88 11.51 0.44 0.47
CA CYS A 88 10.15 0.90 0.65
C CYS A 88 9.49 0.11 1.78
N THR A 89 8.53 0.72 2.47
CA THR A 89 7.87 0.12 3.63
C THR A 89 6.37 0.24 3.46
N ARG A 90 5.67 -0.91 3.54
CA ARG A 90 4.22 -0.92 3.61
C ARG A 90 3.79 -0.29 4.93
N LEU A 91 2.85 0.64 4.84
CA LEU A 91 2.21 1.25 5.99
C LEU A 91 0.99 0.41 6.36
N PHE A 92 0.95 -0.02 7.61
CA PHE A 92 -0.24 -0.59 8.27
C PHE A 92 -0.87 0.54 9.07
N LEU A 93 -1.61 1.38 8.35
CA LEU A 93 -2.31 2.49 8.96
C LEU A 93 -3.60 1.99 9.63
#